data_AF-X1D3C8-F1
#
_entry.id   AF-X1D3C8-F1
#
_cell.length_a   1.000
_cell.length_b   1.000
_cell.length_c   1.000
_cell.angle_alpha   90.00
_cell.angle_beta   90.00
_cell.angle_gamma   90.00
#
_symmetry.space_group_name_H-M   'P 1'
#
loop_
_entity.id
_entity.type
_entity.pdbx_description
1 polymer ?
#
loop_
_entity_poly.entity_id
_entity_poly.type
_entity_poly.pdbx_seq_one_letter_code
_entity_poly.pdbx_strand_id
1 'polypeptide(L)'
;KIGWFAEVSEARYISKTEALEKFRRMLKKDAILLDGLAYNPLPASLELSLSHDLKDPDLLKSFLSRLTNLPEVDSMQGGGEWVQKLSGLLMAIRLVLLCIGAILTIISLFIIASTIHLTIDNRRDEIIIMRLVGAAEWYVRFPFVFEGIMEGFLGGCLALVISTALYYAFCWEISPFLKLVFGISAIDFFGSREIFLILILGVLVGGLGAILPFCVPSHQMR
;
A
#
# COMPACT_ATOMS: atom_id res chain seq x y z
N LYS A 1 37.34 4.13 -3.75
CA LYS A 1 36.99 5.35 -2.99
C LYS A 1 35.53 5.72 -3.27
N ILE A 2 34.55 5.01 -2.67
CA ILE A 2 33.10 5.20 -2.95
C ILE A 2 32.34 5.69 -1.68
N GLY A 3 33.01 5.80 -0.53
CA GLY A 3 32.39 6.20 0.75
C GLY A 3 32.07 7.69 0.92
N TRP A 4 31.74 8.42 -0.15
CA TRP A 4 31.44 9.86 -0.11
C TRP A 4 29.96 10.21 -0.40
N PHE A 5 29.12 9.21 -0.70
CA PHE A 5 27.67 9.42 -0.81
C PHE A 5 27.00 9.04 0.51
N ALA A 6 26.29 9.99 1.12
CA ALA A 6 25.53 9.78 2.34
C ALA A 6 24.39 8.75 2.16
N GLU A 7 24.03 8.44 0.91
CA GLU A 7 22.96 7.52 0.55
C GLU A 7 23.40 6.04 0.35
N VAL A 8 24.67 5.70 0.58
CA VAL A 8 25.21 4.33 0.36
C VAL A 8 25.60 3.70 1.71
N SER A 9 24.88 2.64 2.09
CA SER A 9 25.06 1.96 3.38
C SER A 9 26.11 0.84 3.33
N GLU A 10 26.21 0.11 2.22
CA GLU A 10 27.22 -0.94 2.03
C GLU A 10 27.55 -1.08 0.55
N ALA A 11 28.84 -1.18 0.22
CA ALA A 11 29.32 -1.48 -1.13
C ALA A 11 30.04 -2.83 -1.08
N ARG A 12 29.43 -3.86 -1.69
CA ARG A 12 30.01 -5.21 -1.73
C ARG A 12 30.46 -5.54 -3.14
N TYR A 13 31.75 -5.80 -3.29
CA TYR A 13 32.34 -6.27 -4.53
C TYR A 13 32.12 -7.78 -4.65
N ILE A 14 31.37 -8.21 -5.66
CA ILE A 14 31.17 -9.63 -5.94
C ILE A 14 32.10 -10.02 -7.09
N SER A 15 32.98 -10.97 -6.81
CA SER A 15 33.92 -11.49 -7.80
C SER A 15 33.20 -12.37 -8.84
N LYS A 16 33.76 -12.46 -10.06
CA LYS A 16 33.19 -13.25 -11.17
C LYS A 16 32.94 -14.73 -10.83
N THR A 17 33.76 -15.29 -9.94
CA THR A 17 33.67 -16.68 -9.47
C THR A 17 32.51 -16.87 -8.48
N GLU A 18 32.26 -15.88 -7.64
CA GLU A 18 31.21 -15.91 -6.61
C GLU A 18 29.81 -15.70 -7.21
N ALA A 19 29.70 -14.86 -8.25
CA ALA A 19 28.48 -14.70 -9.03
C ALA A 19 28.05 -16.01 -9.74
N LEU A 20 29.01 -16.76 -10.27
CA LEU A 20 28.76 -18.04 -10.96
C LEU A 20 28.31 -19.14 -10.00
N GLU A 21 28.90 -19.24 -8.81
CA GLU A 21 28.45 -20.20 -7.79
C GLU A 21 27.05 -19.90 -7.27
N LYS A 22 26.73 -18.61 -7.05
CA LYS A 22 25.38 -18.18 -6.64
C LYS A 22 24.35 -18.55 -7.70
N PHE A 23 24.68 -18.34 -8.98
CA PHE A 23 23.83 -18.70 -10.11
C PHE A 23 23.63 -20.21 -10.26
N ARG A 24 24.69 -21.02 -10.08
CA ARG A 24 24.61 -22.49 -10.14
C ARG A 24 23.72 -23.08 -9.05
N ARG A 25 23.71 -22.49 -7.85
CA ARG A 25 22.82 -22.90 -6.74
C ARG A 25 21.34 -22.57 -6.99
N MET A 26 21.04 -21.57 -7.83
CA MET A 26 19.67 -21.19 -8.20
C MET A 26 19.06 -22.14 -9.23
N LEU A 27 19.84 -22.57 -10.23
CA LEU A 27 19.31 -23.41 -11.31
C LEU A 27 19.09 -24.88 -10.92
N LYS A 28 19.68 -25.37 -9.81
CA LYS A 28 19.55 -26.74 -9.27
C LYS A 28 19.54 -27.86 -10.34
N LYS A 29 18.39 -28.16 -10.96
CA LYS A 29 18.23 -29.18 -12.02
C LYS A 29 18.67 -28.74 -13.42
N ASP A 30 18.68 -27.44 -13.71
CA ASP A 30 19.07 -26.88 -15.02
C ASP A 30 20.52 -26.38 -15.04
N ALA A 31 21.30 -26.69 -13.99
CA ALA A 31 22.70 -26.32 -13.88
C ALA A 31 23.58 -26.92 -15.01
N ILE A 32 23.11 -27.98 -15.67
CA ILE A 32 23.76 -28.64 -16.82
C ILE A 32 23.87 -27.68 -18.02
N LEU A 33 22.96 -26.70 -18.13
CA LEU A 33 23.00 -25.68 -19.20
C LEU A 33 24.20 -24.74 -19.07
N LEU A 34 24.80 -24.63 -17.88
CA LEU A 34 25.99 -23.81 -17.61
C LEU A 34 27.30 -24.52 -17.95
N ASP A 35 27.31 -25.86 -17.98
CA ASP A 35 28.52 -26.67 -18.25
C ASP A 35 28.89 -26.70 -19.75
N GLY A 36 27.97 -26.31 -20.63
CA GLY A 36 28.22 -26.17 -22.07
C GLY A 36 28.90 -24.85 -22.48
N LEU A 37 29.12 -23.93 -21.55
CA LEU A 37 29.79 -22.65 -21.82
C LEU A 37 31.29 -22.77 -21.54
N ALA A 38 32.12 -22.64 -22.58
CA ALA A 38 33.58 -22.74 -22.49
C ALA A 38 34.24 -21.62 -21.66
N TYR A 39 33.51 -20.55 -21.31
CA TYR A 39 34.00 -19.44 -20.50
C TYR A 39 32.86 -18.78 -19.71
N ASN A 40 33.19 -18.19 -18.55
CA ASN A 40 32.26 -17.51 -17.65
C ASN A 40 31.82 -16.14 -18.23
N PRO A 41 30.57 -15.98 -18.69
CA PRO A 41 30.09 -14.76 -19.33
C PRO A 41 29.69 -13.66 -18.34
N LEU A 42 29.74 -13.92 -17.02
CA LEU A 42 29.27 -12.97 -16.01
C LEU A 42 30.33 -11.88 -15.72
N PRO A 43 30.02 -10.59 -15.96
CA PRO A 43 30.90 -9.49 -15.57
C PRO A 43 30.98 -9.37 -14.05
N ALA A 44 32.07 -8.78 -13.54
CA ALA A 44 32.16 -8.45 -12.12
C ALA A 44 31.14 -7.34 -11.82
N SER A 45 30.23 -7.58 -10.88
CA SER A 45 29.20 -6.62 -10.47
C SER A 45 29.52 -6.05 -9.10
N LEU A 46 29.32 -4.74 -8.96
CA LEU A 46 29.46 -4.04 -7.69
C LEU A 46 28.03 -3.77 -7.18
N GLU A 47 27.61 -4.52 -6.16
CA GLU A 47 26.29 -4.35 -5.54
C GLU A 47 26.39 -3.20 -4.53
N LEU A 48 25.65 -2.12 -4.79
CA LEU A 48 25.51 -0.98 -3.88
C LEU A 48 24.17 -1.10 -3.16
N SER A 49 24.20 -1.32 -1.85
CA SER A 49 23.00 -1.25 -1.00
C SER A 49 22.75 0.19 -0.58
N LEU A 50 21.76 0.80 -1.22
CA LEU A 50 21.29 2.15 -0.91
C LEU A 50 20.59 2.17 0.46
N SER A 51 20.80 3.25 1.23
CA SER A 51 20.15 3.43 2.52
C SER A 51 18.62 3.59 2.39
N HIS A 52 17.92 3.17 3.43
CA HIS A 52 16.46 3.03 3.56
C HIS A 52 15.60 4.28 3.24
N ASP A 53 16.22 5.45 3.05
CA ASP A 53 15.55 6.74 2.75
C ASP A 53 15.22 6.98 1.27
N LEU A 54 15.69 6.14 0.35
CA LEU A 54 15.40 6.23 -1.09
C LEU A 54 14.18 5.39 -1.50
N LYS A 55 13.04 5.57 -0.81
CA LYS A 55 11.76 4.96 -1.21
C LYS A 55 11.02 5.76 -2.29
N ASP A 56 11.47 7.00 -2.54
CA ASP A 56 10.85 7.91 -3.49
C ASP A 56 11.48 7.76 -4.89
N PRO A 57 10.70 7.35 -5.93
CA PRO A 57 11.21 7.14 -7.28
C PRO A 57 11.87 8.38 -7.91
N ASP A 58 11.45 9.59 -7.50
CA ASP A 58 12.03 10.84 -8.02
C ASP A 58 13.40 11.14 -7.42
N LEU A 59 13.61 10.83 -6.13
CA LEU A 59 14.91 10.94 -5.48
C LEU A 59 15.90 9.92 -6.05
N LEU A 60 15.44 8.69 -6.28
CA LEU A 60 16.24 7.65 -6.95
C LEU A 60 16.68 8.10 -8.35
N LYS A 61 15.78 8.73 -9.12
CA LYS A 61 16.09 9.27 -10.45
C LYS A 61 17.15 10.39 -10.40
N SER A 62 17.09 11.26 -9.39
CA SER A 62 18.06 12.34 -9.18
C SER A 62 19.43 11.85 -8.71
N PHE A 63 19.47 10.75 -7.96
CA PHE A 63 20.69 10.11 -7.50
C PHE A 63 21.38 9.34 -8.63
N LEU A 64 20.60 8.56 -9.40
CA LEU A 64 21.09 7.84 -10.58
C LEU A 64 21.64 8.78 -11.65
N SER A 65 21.01 9.94 -11.88
CA SER A 65 21.53 10.93 -12.83
C SER A 65 22.84 11.58 -12.37
N ARG A 66 23.06 11.75 -11.06
CA ARG A 66 24.34 12.22 -10.50
C ARG A 66 25.47 11.18 -10.67
N LEU A 67 25.16 9.90 -10.50
CA LEU A 67 26.11 8.80 -10.70
C LEU A 67 26.49 8.60 -12.18
N THR A 68 25.58 8.90 -13.10
CA THR A 68 25.82 8.76 -14.56
C THR A 68 26.88 9.77 -15.08
N ASN A 69 27.16 10.84 -14.34
CA ASN A 69 28.14 11.87 -14.72
C ASN A 69 29.59 11.57 -14.29
N LEU A 70 29.87 10.40 -13.71
CA LEU A 70 31.23 9.99 -13.35
C LEU A 70 31.88 9.23 -14.53
N PRO A 71 33.10 9.63 -14.97
CA PRO A 71 33.74 9.10 -16.17
C PRO A 71 34.24 7.64 -16.08
N GLU A 72 34.10 6.98 -14.92
CA GLU A 72 34.57 5.61 -14.66
C GLU A 72 33.48 4.53 -14.85
N VAL A 73 32.29 4.87 -15.33
CA VAL A 73 31.15 3.95 -15.50
C VAL A 73 30.90 3.67 -16.99
N ASP A 74 31.58 2.67 -17.54
CA ASP A 74 31.59 2.34 -18.97
C ASP A 74 30.30 1.64 -19.47
N SER A 75 29.45 1.17 -18.56
CA SER A 75 28.08 0.75 -18.88
C SER A 75 27.24 0.56 -17.61
N MET A 76 26.41 1.55 -17.28
CA MET A 76 25.13 1.18 -16.66
C MET A 76 24.31 0.56 -17.80
N GLN A 77 24.15 -0.77 -17.79
CA GLN A 77 22.96 -1.38 -18.42
C GLN A 77 21.76 -0.82 -17.68
N GLY A 78 21.33 0.35 -18.14
CA GLY A 78 20.40 1.22 -17.46
C GLY A 78 19.04 0.56 -17.45
N GLY A 79 18.74 -0.13 -16.36
CA GLY A 79 17.38 -0.53 -16.01
C GLY A 79 16.42 0.66 -15.95
N GLY A 80 16.86 1.90 -16.14
CA GLY A 80 16.04 3.11 -16.18
C GLY A 80 14.83 3.02 -17.12
N GLU A 81 14.94 2.45 -18.32
CA GLU A 81 13.77 2.34 -19.22
C GLU A 81 12.76 1.29 -18.73
N TRP A 82 13.24 0.16 -18.20
CA TRP A 82 12.37 -0.88 -17.63
C TRP A 82 11.76 -0.44 -16.29
N VAL A 83 12.53 0.27 -15.46
CA VAL A 83 12.10 0.90 -14.20
C VAL A 83 11.08 2.00 -14.48
N GLN A 84 11.24 2.81 -15.52
CA GLN A 84 10.25 3.82 -15.93
C GLN A 84 8.95 3.17 -16.45
N LYS A 85 9.04 2.09 -17.23
CA LYS A 85 7.86 1.33 -17.66
C LYS A 85 7.14 0.70 -16.47
N LEU A 86 7.88 0.13 -15.52
CA LEU A 86 7.34 -0.44 -14.30
C LEU A 86 6.71 0.63 -13.40
N SER A 87 7.36 1.78 -13.21
CA SER A 87 6.82 2.89 -12.40
C SER A 87 5.56 3.48 -13.04
N GLY A 88 5.53 3.62 -14.37
CA GLY A 88 4.35 4.05 -15.11
C GLY A 88 3.18 3.08 -14.95
N LEU A 89 3.43 1.77 -15.03
CA LEU A 89 2.43 0.73 -14.79
C LEU A 89 1.89 0.79 -13.34
N LEU A 90 2.78 0.91 -12.35
CA LEU A 90 2.39 1.04 -10.94
C LEU A 90 1.56 2.30 -10.70
N MET A 91 1.89 3.41 -11.35
CA MET A 91 1.12 4.66 -11.25
C MET A 91 -0.29 4.50 -11.85
N ALA A 92 -0.40 3.84 -13.01
CA ALA A 92 -1.69 3.54 -13.63
C ALA A 92 -2.55 2.62 -12.72
N ILE A 93 -1.96 1.57 -12.16
CA ILE A 93 -2.64 0.66 -11.21
C ILE A 93 -3.10 1.43 -9.97
N ARG A 94 -2.25 2.29 -9.40
CA ARG A 94 -2.61 3.13 -8.24
C ARG A 94 -3.80 4.04 -8.56
N LEU A 95 -3.82 4.66 -9.74
CA LEU A 95 -4.93 5.52 -10.16
C LEU A 95 -6.24 4.71 -10.27
N VAL A 96 -6.19 3.53 -10.89
CA VAL A 96 -7.36 2.65 -11.01
C VAL A 96 -7.87 2.21 -9.63
N LEU A 97 -6.98 1.79 -8.73
CA LEU A 97 -7.34 1.41 -7.37
C LEU A 97 -7.94 2.58 -6.58
N LEU A 98 -7.42 3.79 -6.76
CA LEU A 98 -7.95 5.00 -6.13
C LEU A 98 -9.37 5.30 -6.65
N CYS A 99 -9.61 5.21 -7.95
CA CYS A 99 -10.94 5.38 -8.54
C CYS A 99 -11.94 4.34 -7.99
N ILE A 100 -11.54 3.06 -7.92
CA ILE A 100 -12.38 1.99 -7.37
C ILE A 100 -12.66 2.26 -5.89
N GLY A 101 -11.63 2.61 -5.10
CA GLY A 101 -11.77 2.95 -3.69
C GLY A 101 -12.71 4.13 -3.44
N ALA A 102 -12.65 5.17 -4.28
CA ALA A 102 -13.56 6.30 -4.21
C ALA A 102 -15.02 5.88 -4.46
N ILE A 103 -15.27 5.05 -5.48
CA ILE A 103 -16.62 4.51 -5.77
C ILE A 103 -17.13 3.67 -4.60
N LEU A 104 -16.31 2.77 -4.06
CA LEU A 104 -16.67 1.94 -2.90
C LEU A 104 -16.98 2.79 -1.66
N THR A 105 -16.25 3.88 -1.47
CA THR A 105 -16.52 4.82 -0.37
C THR A 105 -17.90 5.45 -0.51
N ILE A 106 -18.27 5.89 -1.73
CA ILE A 106 -19.61 6.45 -2.01
C ILE A 106 -20.70 5.39 -1.77
N ILE A 107 -20.50 4.16 -2.22
CA ILE A 107 -21.43 3.05 -1.99
C ILE A 107 -21.59 2.78 -0.49
N SER A 108 -20.49 2.74 0.25
CA SER A 108 -20.51 2.56 1.71
C SER A 108 -21.29 3.66 2.41
N LEU A 109 -21.07 4.94 2.04
CA LEU A 109 -21.86 6.06 2.57
C LEU A 109 -23.36 5.88 2.32
N PHE A 110 -23.75 5.44 1.13
CA PHE A 110 -25.14 5.21 0.78
C PHE A 110 -25.76 4.05 1.59
N ILE A 111 -25.02 2.96 1.78
CA ILE A 111 -25.46 1.83 2.60
C ILE A 111 -25.67 2.28 4.05
N ILE A 112 -24.69 2.94 4.65
CA ILE A 112 -24.78 3.42 6.05
C ILE A 112 -25.97 4.38 6.22
N ALA A 113 -26.14 5.32 5.30
CA ALA A 113 -27.26 6.26 5.33
C ALA A 113 -28.61 5.52 5.26
N SER A 114 -28.70 4.52 4.38
CA SER A 114 -29.92 3.70 4.22
C SER A 114 -30.21 2.87 5.47
N THR A 115 -29.19 2.27 6.07
CA THR A 115 -29.30 1.53 7.34
C THR A 115 -29.85 2.43 8.44
N ILE A 116 -29.29 3.64 8.60
CA ILE A 116 -29.73 4.57 9.64
C ILE A 116 -31.17 5.05 9.41
N HIS A 117 -31.58 5.29 8.17
CA HIS A 117 -32.98 5.57 7.85
C HIS A 117 -33.91 4.45 8.33
N LEU A 118 -33.58 3.19 8.04
CA LEU A 118 -34.36 2.04 8.51
C LEU A 118 -34.38 1.94 10.04
N THR A 119 -33.24 2.21 10.71
CA THR A 119 -33.17 2.18 12.17
C THR A 119 -34.00 3.29 12.82
N ILE A 120 -34.01 4.49 12.24
CA ILE A 120 -34.83 5.62 12.70
C ILE A 120 -36.32 5.27 12.59
N ASP A 121 -36.74 4.71 11.46
CA ASP A 121 -38.13 4.33 11.24
C ASP A 121 -38.57 3.23 12.23
N ASN A 122 -37.70 2.27 12.51
CA ASN A 122 -37.97 1.20 13.49
C ASN A 122 -38.04 1.71 14.95
N ARG A 123 -37.34 2.81 15.27
CA ARG A 123 -37.34 3.44 16.60
C ARG A 123 -38.21 4.70 16.68
N ARG A 124 -39.11 4.90 15.73
CA ARG A 124 -39.91 6.13 15.60
C ARG A 124 -40.70 6.48 16.87
N ASP A 125 -41.29 5.48 17.52
CA ASP A 125 -42.10 5.68 18.72
C ASP A 125 -41.25 6.18 19.92
N GLU A 126 -40.05 5.64 20.09
CA GLU A 126 -39.09 6.10 21.12
C GLU A 126 -38.70 7.56 20.87
N ILE A 127 -38.40 7.91 19.61
CA ILE A 127 -38.01 9.27 19.21
C ILE A 127 -39.15 10.26 19.49
N ILE A 128 -40.40 9.89 19.23
CA ILE A 128 -41.57 10.73 19.52
C ILE A 128 -41.69 11.00 21.02
N ILE A 129 -41.54 9.96 21.87
CA ILE A 129 -41.57 10.12 23.33
C ILE A 129 -40.45 11.06 23.81
N MET A 130 -39.22 10.89 23.30
CA MET A 130 -38.10 11.76 23.65
C MET A 130 -38.37 13.23 23.28
N ARG A 131 -38.98 13.47 22.12
CA ARG A 131 -39.36 14.82 21.68
C ARG A 131 -40.47 15.43 22.55
N LEU A 132 -41.44 14.63 23.02
CA LEU A 132 -42.52 15.11 23.89
C LEU A 132 -42.03 15.59 25.26
N VAL A 133 -40.93 15.02 25.77
CA VAL A 133 -40.30 15.43 27.04
C VAL A 133 -39.33 16.62 26.84
N GLY A 134 -39.19 17.13 25.61
CA GLY A 134 -38.35 18.30 25.30
C GLY A 134 -36.87 17.98 25.10
N ALA A 135 -36.53 16.74 24.71
CA ALA A 135 -35.15 16.38 24.42
C ALA A 135 -34.60 17.22 23.25
N ALA A 136 -33.35 17.67 23.39
CA ALA A 136 -32.66 18.42 22.35
C ALA A 136 -32.44 17.54 21.10
N GLU A 137 -32.51 18.13 19.91
CA GLU A 137 -32.34 17.44 18.62
C GLU A 137 -31.01 16.67 18.52
N TRP A 138 -29.93 17.17 19.14
CA TRP A 138 -28.64 16.47 19.16
C TRP A 138 -28.67 15.18 19.98
N TYR A 139 -29.50 15.11 21.02
CA TYR A 139 -29.64 13.93 21.89
C TYR A 139 -30.32 12.78 21.13
N VAL A 140 -31.26 13.10 20.24
CA VAL A 140 -31.90 12.12 19.36
C VAL A 140 -30.93 11.62 18.29
N ARG A 141 -30.05 12.47 17.77
CA ARG A 141 -29.13 12.12 16.65
C ARG A 141 -27.87 11.39 17.10
N PHE A 142 -27.37 11.67 18.30
CA PHE A 142 -26.15 11.10 18.85
C PHE A 142 -26.06 9.56 18.76
N PRO A 143 -27.08 8.77 19.18
CA PRO A 143 -26.98 7.31 19.09
C PRO A 143 -26.79 6.79 17.65
N PHE A 144 -27.45 7.42 16.67
CA PHE A 144 -27.34 7.02 15.26
C PHE A 144 -25.98 7.39 14.65
N VAL A 145 -25.43 8.55 15.00
CA VAL A 145 -24.08 8.95 14.58
C VAL A 145 -23.03 8.01 15.18
N PHE A 146 -23.22 7.61 16.44
CA PHE A 146 -22.33 6.65 17.10
C PHE A 146 -22.40 5.27 16.44
N GLU A 147 -23.58 4.81 16.04
CA GLU A 147 -23.77 3.55 15.30
C GLU A 147 -22.97 3.55 13.99
N GLY A 148 -23.07 4.60 13.17
CA GLY A 148 -22.29 4.70 11.93
C GLY A 148 -20.79 4.84 12.14
N ILE A 149 -20.35 5.55 13.19
CA ILE A 149 -18.93 5.59 13.58
C ILE A 149 -18.41 4.18 13.94
N MET A 150 -19.21 3.40 14.67
CA MET A 150 -18.86 2.03 15.03
C MET A 150 -18.82 1.10 13.81
N GLU A 151 -19.76 1.22 12.88
CA GLU A 151 -19.72 0.48 11.61
C GLU A 151 -18.45 0.81 10.80
N GLY A 152 -18.11 2.10 10.67
CA GLY A 152 -16.90 2.55 9.98
C GLY A 152 -15.60 2.09 10.67
N PHE A 153 -15.55 2.16 12.00
CA PHE A 153 -14.42 1.68 12.79
C PHE A 153 -14.23 0.17 12.67
N LEU A 154 -15.30 -0.61 12.83
CA LEU A 154 -15.26 -2.06 12.69
C LEU A 154 -14.87 -2.47 11.27
N GLY A 155 -15.41 -1.81 10.24
CA GLY A 155 -15.02 -2.01 8.85
C GLY A 155 -13.53 -1.74 8.62
N GLY A 156 -12.99 -0.65 9.18
CA GLY A 156 -11.56 -0.33 9.14
C GLY A 156 -10.69 -1.38 9.83
N CYS A 157 -11.07 -1.81 11.04
CA CYS A 157 -10.40 -2.90 11.76
C CYS A 157 -10.39 -4.20 10.94
N LEU A 158 -11.54 -4.57 10.37
CA LEU A 158 -11.69 -5.79 9.58
C LEU A 158 -10.85 -5.74 8.29
N ALA A 159 -10.81 -4.59 7.62
CA ALA A 159 -9.94 -4.35 6.47
C ALA A 159 -8.46 -4.51 6.82
N LEU A 160 -8.02 -3.99 7.98
CA LEU A 160 -6.65 -4.14 8.46
C LEU A 160 -6.31 -5.61 8.73
N VAL A 161 -7.20 -6.36 9.39
CA VAL A 161 -6.99 -7.79 9.66
C VAL A 161 -6.87 -8.56 8.34
N ILE A 162 -7.80 -8.35 7.40
CA ILE A 162 -7.79 -9.01 6.10
C ILE A 162 -6.52 -8.66 5.32
N SER A 163 -6.16 -7.37 5.26
CA SER A 163 -4.95 -6.92 4.56
C SER A 163 -3.68 -7.51 5.15
N THR A 164 -3.60 -7.59 6.48
CA THR A 164 -2.47 -8.21 7.20
C THR A 164 -2.39 -9.71 6.92
N ALA A 165 -3.53 -10.42 6.96
CA ALA A 165 -3.59 -11.84 6.66
C ALA A 165 -3.17 -12.15 5.21
N LEU A 166 -3.66 -11.35 4.25
CA LEU A 166 -3.24 -11.42 2.85
C LEU A 166 -1.74 -11.18 2.71
N TYR A 167 -1.19 -10.16 3.38
CA TYR A 167 0.25 -9.88 3.34
C TYR A 167 1.07 -11.07 3.82
N TYR A 168 0.73 -11.68 4.96
CA TYR A 168 1.44 -12.86 5.46
C TYR A 168 1.30 -14.07 4.53
N ALA A 169 0.12 -14.28 3.93
CA ALA A 169 -0.08 -15.34 2.94
C ALA A 169 0.80 -15.13 1.68
N PHE A 170 0.86 -13.90 1.18
CA PHE A 170 1.71 -13.54 0.04
C PHE A 170 3.20 -13.68 0.36
N CYS A 171 3.64 -13.25 1.55
CA CYS A 171 5.02 -13.40 1.98
C CYS A 171 5.42 -14.87 2.15
N TRP A 172 4.51 -15.74 2.57
CA TRP A 172 4.80 -17.16 2.71
C TRP A 172 5.16 -17.82 1.36
N GLU A 173 4.42 -17.50 0.29
CA GLU A 173 4.62 -18.14 -1.01
C GLU A 173 5.65 -17.43 -1.91
N ILE A 174 5.67 -16.09 -1.93
CA ILE A 174 6.35 -15.33 -3.00
C ILE A 174 7.65 -14.66 -2.51
N SER A 175 7.80 -14.42 -1.20
CA SER A 175 9.02 -13.83 -0.60
C SER A 175 10.33 -14.53 -1.00
N PRO A 176 10.44 -15.89 -1.00
CA PRO A 176 11.69 -16.55 -1.39
C PRO A 176 12.04 -16.35 -2.87
N PHE A 177 11.05 -16.22 -3.75
CA PHE A 177 11.26 -15.94 -5.17
C PHE A 177 11.69 -14.48 -5.40
N LEU A 178 10.99 -13.53 -4.78
CA LEU A 178 11.27 -12.09 -4.88
C LEU A 178 12.67 -11.71 -4.38
N LYS A 179 13.05 -12.20 -3.20
CA LYS A 179 14.34 -11.91 -2.58
C LYS A 179 15.52 -12.44 -3.41
N LEU A 180 15.29 -13.51 -4.16
CA LEU A 180 16.31 -14.21 -4.94
C LEU A 180 16.45 -13.64 -6.36
N VAL A 181 15.34 -13.30 -7.02
CA VAL A 181 15.33 -12.75 -8.40
C VAL A 181 15.59 -11.24 -8.42
N PHE A 182 14.99 -10.49 -7.49
CA PHE A 182 15.03 -9.03 -7.49
C PHE A 182 15.87 -8.42 -6.36
N GLY A 183 16.42 -9.23 -5.45
CA GLY A 183 17.19 -8.75 -4.31
C GLY A 183 16.38 -7.91 -3.31
N ILE A 184 15.05 -7.89 -3.44
CA ILE A 184 14.15 -7.10 -2.59
C ILE A 184 13.98 -7.83 -1.26
N SER A 185 14.70 -7.37 -0.24
CA SER A 185 14.56 -7.83 1.13
C SER A 185 13.46 -7.03 1.83
N ALA A 186 12.27 -7.63 1.89
CA ALA A 186 11.06 -7.12 2.54
C ALA A 186 10.30 -6.03 1.76
N ILE A 187 9.03 -6.32 1.50
CA ILE A 187 8.03 -5.30 1.21
C ILE A 187 7.61 -4.82 2.60
N ASP A 188 7.97 -3.59 2.98
CA ASP A 188 7.49 -3.07 4.26
C ASP A 188 5.96 -3.06 4.25
N PHE A 189 5.37 -3.74 5.23
CA PHE A 189 3.94 -3.67 5.50
C PHE A 189 3.57 -2.27 6.00
N PHE A 190 2.27 -1.95 6.02
CA PHE A 190 1.77 -0.69 6.55
C PHE A 190 2.46 -0.32 7.87
N GLY A 191 3.06 0.86 7.91
CA GLY A 191 3.61 1.40 9.15
C GLY A 191 2.49 1.76 10.14
N SER A 192 2.88 2.06 11.37
CA SER A 192 1.93 2.46 12.41
C SER A 192 1.09 3.66 11.98
N ARG A 193 1.68 4.61 11.26
CA ARG A 193 0.99 5.82 10.76
C ARG A 193 -0.13 5.48 9.78
N GLU A 194 0.11 4.59 8.84
CA GLU A 194 -0.85 4.20 7.81
C GLU A 194 -2.03 3.45 8.41
N ILE A 195 -1.77 2.59 9.40
CA ILE A 195 -2.82 1.89 10.16
C ILE A 195 -3.75 2.89 10.86
N PHE A 196 -3.17 3.90 11.53
CA PHE A 196 -3.96 4.97 12.15
C PHE A 196 -4.78 5.77 11.12
N LEU A 197 -4.20 6.08 9.97
CA LEU A 197 -4.91 6.79 8.90
C LEU A 197 -6.10 5.99 8.37
N ILE A 198 -5.95 4.69 8.18
CA ILE A 198 -7.04 3.81 7.72
C ILE A 198 -8.19 3.80 8.73
N LEU A 199 -7.88 3.69 10.03
CA LEU A 199 -8.90 3.72 11.08
C LEU A 199 -9.63 5.07 11.15
N ILE A 200 -8.87 6.17 11.09
CA ILE A 200 -9.46 7.52 11.09
C ILE A 200 -10.34 7.71 9.85
N LEU A 201 -9.89 7.27 8.68
CA LEU A 201 -10.67 7.35 7.45
C LEU A 201 -11.96 6.53 7.58
N GLY A 202 -11.90 5.31 8.11
CA GLY A 202 -13.07 4.47 8.35
C GLY A 202 -14.09 5.13 9.29
N VAL A 203 -13.62 5.70 10.40
CA VAL A 203 -14.45 6.47 11.34
C VAL A 203 -15.08 7.69 10.68
N LEU A 204 -14.32 8.43 9.87
CA LEU A 204 -14.82 9.61 9.16
C LEU A 204 -15.89 9.24 8.13
N VAL A 205 -15.66 8.19 7.34
CA VAL A 205 -16.64 7.69 6.37
C VAL A 205 -17.91 7.22 7.10
N GLY A 206 -17.76 6.45 8.18
CA GLY A 206 -18.86 6.00 9.04
C GLY A 206 -19.70 7.16 9.60
N GLY A 207 -19.02 8.15 10.20
CA GLY A 207 -19.66 9.33 10.75
C GLY A 207 -20.33 10.21 9.70
N LEU A 208 -19.68 10.43 8.55
CA LEU A 208 -20.26 11.19 7.44
C LEU A 208 -21.49 10.48 6.86
N GLY A 209 -21.41 9.17 6.66
CA GLY A 209 -22.54 8.34 6.21
C GLY A 209 -23.74 8.46 7.14
N ALA A 210 -23.49 8.54 8.45
CA ALA A 210 -24.53 8.70 9.46
C ALA A 210 -25.16 10.10 9.53
N ILE A 211 -24.43 11.13 9.13
CA ILE A 211 -24.93 12.51 9.14
C ILE A 211 -25.75 12.83 7.89
N LEU A 212 -25.49 12.15 6.76
CA LEU A 212 -26.18 12.39 5.48
C LEU A 212 -27.72 12.39 5.59
N PRO A 213 -28.37 11.40 6.23
CA PRO A 213 -29.83 11.39 6.44
C PRO A 213 -30.40 12.64 7.10
N PHE A 214 -29.64 13.28 7.99
CA PHE A 214 -30.09 14.45 8.75
C PHE A 214 -29.83 15.78 8.05
N CYS A 215 -28.90 15.80 7.09
CA CYS A 215 -28.52 17.00 6.33
C CYS A 215 -29.38 17.18 5.07
N VAL A 216 -29.85 16.08 4.48
CA VAL A 216 -30.75 16.15 3.32
C VAL A 216 -32.13 16.57 3.82
N PRO A 217 -32.66 17.75 3.42
CA PRO A 217 -33.96 18.19 3.85
C PRO A 217 -35.01 17.24 3.31
N SER A 218 -35.61 16.45 4.19
CA SER A 218 -36.72 15.56 3.86
C SER A 218 -37.94 16.40 3.47
N HIS A 219 -38.04 16.78 2.20
CA HIS A 219 -39.24 17.38 1.62
C HIS A 219 -40.38 16.35 1.44
N GLN A 220 -40.18 15.12 1.92
CA GLN A 220 -41.11 13.98 1.90
C GLN A 220 -41.34 13.43 3.32
N MET A 221 -41.85 14.27 4.21
CA MET A 221 -42.68 13.79 5.32
C MET A 221 -44.00 14.56 5.28
N ARG A 222 -44.84 14.18 4.31
CA ARG A 222 -46.29 14.41 4.33
C ARG A 222 -46.97 13.07 4.10
#